data_AF-A0A8I3A291-F1
#
_entry.id   AF-A0A8I3A291-F1
#
_cell.length_a   1.000
_cell.length_b   1.000
_cell.length_c   1.000
_cell.angle_alpha   90.00
_cell.angle_beta   90.00
_cell.angle_gamma   90.00
#
_symmetry.space_group_name_H-M   'P 1'
#
loop_
_entity.id
_entity.type
_entity.pdbx_description
1 polymer ?
#
loop_
_entity_poly.entity_id
_entity_poly.type
_entity_poly.pdbx_seq_one_letter_code
_entity_poly.pdbx_strand_id
1 'polypeptide(L)'
;MERFNPALPEDFEILEVNCTQSLQRIKCPNAWCNREFRSIHAITEHLNSPEESLWSEPQPQEQSHLRLPPSLRQHRGGTASDTRTAQYHPLSGETYGKSKNLFQQMEDNPNHKHRIQNAYYPFTGAAEWTLAKFLAENLTQAQINRFLKLRWFRENTKPSFSSAEQLLGWIDILPTTSTWQTVQLEIQGYPTTSPIQLIWRDALETVKSIVSNPVFASNITFDPIKIRQNNVREYGEWFTSQEAFRIQVRLTNNC
;
A
#
# COMPACT_ATOMS: atom_id res chain seq x y z
N MET A 1 -34.54 -5.54 -8.20
CA MET A 1 -33.17 -5.83 -8.73
C MET A 1 -32.30 -4.63 -8.41
N GLU A 2 -31.90 -4.50 -7.15
CA GLU A 2 -30.98 -3.47 -6.70
C GLU A 2 -29.57 -3.90 -7.08
N ARG A 3 -28.88 -3.08 -7.87
CA ARG A 3 -27.50 -3.33 -8.27
C ARG A 3 -26.59 -2.75 -7.20
N PHE A 4 -25.80 -3.63 -6.58
CA PHE A 4 -24.65 -3.26 -5.75
C PHE A 4 -23.72 -2.36 -6.60
N ASN A 5 -23.51 -1.14 -6.12
CA ASN A 5 -22.44 -0.27 -6.58
C ASN A 5 -21.18 -0.71 -5.83
N PRO A 6 -20.17 -1.33 -6.47
CA PRO A 6 -18.94 -1.63 -5.79
C PRO A 6 -18.23 -0.29 -5.56
N ALA A 7 -18.37 0.25 -4.34
CA ALA A 7 -17.50 1.32 -3.88
C ALA A 7 -16.06 0.85 -4.08
N LEU A 8 -15.33 1.55 -4.94
CA LEU A 8 -13.87 1.44 -5.00
C LEU A 8 -13.34 1.75 -3.60
N PRO A 9 -12.33 1.01 -3.11
CA PRO A 9 -11.88 1.10 -1.73
C PRO A 9 -11.46 2.53 -1.37
N GLU A 10 -11.99 3.04 -0.24
CA GLU A 10 -11.75 4.38 0.30
C GLU A 10 -10.28 4.66 0.69
N ASP A 11 -9.36 3.69 0.61
CA ASP A 11 -7.99 3.83 1.13
C ASP A 11 -6.89 3.78 0.06
N PHE A 12 -7.11 4.47 -1.06
CA PHE A 12 -6.00 5.02 -1.84
C PHE A 12 -5.99 6.54 -1.67
N GLU A 13 -5.56 7.00 -0.49
CA GLU A 13 -4.80 8.24 -0.40
C GLU A 13 -3.51 8.02 -1.21
N ILE A 14 -3.60 8.28 -2.51
CA ILE A 14 -2.45 8.81 -3.23
C ILE A 14 -2.12 10.07 -2.43
N LEU A 15 -1.02 10.05 -1.67
CA LEU A 15 -0.47 11.22 -1.00
C LEU A 15 -0.73 12.43 -1.89
N GLU A 16 -1.59 13.34 -1.44
CA GLU A 16 -1.94 14.55 -2.18
C GLU A 16 -0.67 15.34 -2.41
N VAL A 17 -0.04 15.13 -3.56
CA VAL A 17 1.06 15.95 -4.01
C VAL A 17 0.43 17.16 -4.69
N ASN A 18 0.10 18.16 -3.87
CA ASN A 18 -0.23 19.51 -4.34
C ASN A 18 0.85 19.98 -5.31
N CYS A 19 0.54 20.19 -6.60
CA CYS A 19 1.31 21.15 -7.39
C CYS A 19 0.63 21.69 -8.63
N THR A 20 0.36 22.98 -8.53
CA THR A 20 0.54 23.95 -9.60
C THR A 20 1.97 23.91 -10.13
N GLN A 21 2.13 23.65 -11.43
CA GLN A 21 3.34 23.79 -12.26
C GLN A 21 4.61 24.29 -11.54
N SER A 22 5.35 23.38 -10.91
CA SER A 22 6.79 23.47 -10.70
C SER A 22 7.36 22.06 -10.88
N LEU A 23 8.60 21.92 -11.32
CA LEU A 23 9.29 20.62 -11.39
C LEU A 23 9.38 20.01 -9.98
N GLN A 24 8.32 19.32 -9.56
CA GLN A 24 8.26 18.79 -8.21
C GLN A 24 9.24 17.65 -8.07
N ARG A 25 10.12 17.84 -7.10
CA ARG A 25 11.06 16.82 -6.69
C ARG A 25 10.35 15.85 -5.75
N ILE A 26 10.30 14.59 -6.13
CA ILE A 26 9.76 13.50 -5.34
C ILE A 26 10.76 13.21 -4.21
N LYS A 27 10.34 13.31 -2.95
CA LYS A 27 11.19 12.98 -1.81
C LYS A 27 11.26 11.47 -1.61
N CYS A 28 12.40 10.98 -1.13
CA CYS A 28 12.51 9.59 -0.71
C CYS A 28 11.53 9.31 0.46
N PRO A 29 10.75 8.21 0.44
CA PRO A 29 9.87 7.83 1.55
C PRO A 29 10.65 7.36 2.79
N ASN A 30 11.96 7.11 2.66
CA ASN A 30 12.81 6.75 3.79
C ASN A 30 13.12 8.01 4.62
N ALA A 31 12.72 8.00 5.90
CA ALA A 31 12.92 9.11 6.84
C ALA A 31 14.39 9.50 7.08
N TRP A 32 15.34 8.65 6.71
CA TRP A 32 16.78 8.91 6.80
C TRP A 32 17.40 9.34 5.47
N CYS A 33 16.61 9.42 4.39
CA CYS A 33 17.07 9.83 3.07
C CYS A 33 16.51 11.22 2.70
N ASN A 34 17.40 12.21 2.63
CA ASN A 34 17.04 13.57 2.21
C ASN A 34 17.14 13.79 0.68
N ARG A 35 17.22 12.71 -0.12
CA ARG A 35 17.33 12.82 -1.57
C ARG A 35 15.98 13.15 -2.21
N GLU A 36 16.08 13.92 -3.28
CA GLU A 36 14.96 14.49 -4.03
C GLU A 36 15.13 14.13 -5.52
N PHE A 37 14.11 13.54 -6.11
CA PHE A 37 14.15 12.92 -7.44
C PHE A 37 13.26 13.66 -8.43
N ARG A 38 13.71 13.78 -9.67
CA ARG A 38 12.96 14.50 -10.72
C ARG A 38 12.04 13.61 -11.55
N SER A 39 12.07 12.30 -11.32
CA SER A 39 11.23 11.33 -12.02
C SER A 39 10.97 10.10 -11.16
N ILE A 40 9.88 9.40 -11.45
CA ILE A 40 9.56 8.10 -10.84
C ILE A 40 10.69 7.10 -11.11
N HIS A 41 11.26 7.11 -12.32
CA HIS A 41 12.38 6.23 -12.67
C HIS A 41 13.60 6.44 -11.76
N ALA A 42 13.99 7.70 -11.48
CA ALA A 42 15.15 8.00 -10.65
C ALA A 42 14.94 7.62 -9.17
N ILE A 43 13.72 7.78 -8.63
CA ILE A 43 13.42 7.30 -7.27
C ILE A 43 13.33 5.77 -7.24
N THR A 44 12.81 5.12 -8.28
CA THR A 44 12.77 3.65 -8.39
C THR A 44 14.18 3.06 -8.44
N GLU A 45 15.09 3.62 -9.25
CA GLU A 45 16.49 3.22 -9.27
C GLU A 45 17.16 3.40 -7.92
N HIS A 46 16.93 4.55 -7.27
CA HIS A 46 17.44 4.80 -5.92
C HIS A 46 16.93 3.77 -4.92
N LEU A 47 15.61 3.51 -4.87
CA LEU A 47 14.98 2.53 -3.98
C LEU A 47 15.41 1.09 -4.26
N ASN A 48 15.81 0.78 -5.51
CA ASN A 48 16.26 -0.56 -5.90
C ASN A 48 17.79 -0.75 -5.74
N SER A 49 18.58 0.31 -5.50
CA SER A 49 20.02 0.22 -5.30
C SER A 49 20.35 -0.18 -3.86
N PRO A 50 20.94 -1.36 -3.60
CA PRO A 50 21.21 -1.84 -2.25
C PRO A 50 22.28 -1.03 -1.50
N GLU A 51 23.07 -0.19 -2.20
CA GLU A 51 24.11 0.66 -1.61
C GLU A 51 23.65 2.13 -1.43
N GLU A 52 22.74 2.60 -2.27
CA GLU A 52 22.28 3.99 -2.24
C GLU A 52 20.91 4.19 -1.60
N SER A 53 20.02 3.21 -1.70
CA SER A 53 18.89 3.18 -0.80
C SER A 53 19.40 2.85 0.58
N LEU A 54 19.03 3.65 1.57
CA LEU A 54 19.20 3.31 2.97
C LEU A 54 18.26 2.15 3.40
N TRP A 55 18.04 1.16 2.50
CA TRP A 55 17.42 -0.14 2.77
C TRP A 55 18.47 -1.20 3.10
N SER A 56 19.77 -0.88 3.03
CA SER A 56 20.82 -1.78 3.47
C SER A 56 20.56 -2.17 4.93
N GLU A 57 20.57 -3.49 5.14
CA GLU A 57 20.62 -4.13 6.45
C GLU A 57 21.65 -3.39 7.32
N PRO A 58 21.28 -2.95 8.55
CA PRO A 58 22.25 -2.29 9.41
C PRO A 58 23.45 -3.21 9.57
N GLN A 59 24.65 -2.69 9.34
CA GLN A 59 25.86 -3.45 9.64
C GLN A 59 25.77 -4.01 11.06
N PRO A 60 26.29 -5.22 11.34
CA PRO A 60 26.15 -5.89 12.64
C PRO A 60 26.73 -5.15 13.86
N GLN A 61 27.18 -3.91 13.73
CA GLN A 61 28.04 -3.24 14.70
C GLN A 61 27.47 -1.93 15.29
N GLU A 62 26.24 -1.52 14.92
CA GLU A 62 25.52 -0.44 15.64
C GLU A 62 24.36 -1.00 16.50
N GLN A 63 24.66 -2.03 17.29
CA GLN A 63 23.74 -2.61 18.27
C GLN A 63 23.83 -1.89 19.63
N SER A 64 23.29 -0.68 19.72
CA SER A 64 22.83 -0.15 21.02
C SER A 64 21.98 1.09 20.79
N HIS A 65 20.74 0.93 20.32
CA HIS A 65 19.54 1.69 20.70
C HIS A 65 18.38 1.14 19.86
N LEU A 66 17.58 0.29 20.51
CA LEU A 66 16.39 -0.40 20.01
C LEU A 66 15.50 0.49 19.12
N ARG A 67 15.57 0.34 17.80
CA ARG A 67 14.52 0.85 16.91
C ARG A 67 13.32 -0.08 17.02
N LEU A 68 12.33 0.32 17.82
CA LEU A 68 11.01 -0.30 17.78
C LEU A 68 10.34 0.00 16.42
N PRO A 69 9.50 -0.91 15.91
CA PRO A 69 8.62 -0.63 14.79
C PRO A 69 7.86 0.68 15.02
N PRO A 70 7.61 1.50 13.98
CA PRO A 70 6.92 2.79 14.14
C PRO A 70 5.63 2.72 14.96
N SER A 71 4.81 1.68 14.78
CA SER A 71 3.57 1.47 15.55
C SER A 71 3.78 1.22 17.04
N LEU A 72 4.98 0.81 17.45
CA LEU A 72 5.35 0.51 18.83
C LEU A 72 6.21 1.61 19.45
N ARG A 73 6.52 2.69 18.72
CA ARG A 73 7.17 3.88 19.28
C ARG A 73 6.13 4.65 20.08
N GLN A 74 6.26 4.70 21.40
CA GLN A 74 5.35 5.49 22.24
C GLN A 74 5.37 6.97 21.80
N HIS A 75 4.20 7.59 21.74
CA HIS A 75 4.11 9.06 21.76
C HIS A 75 4.73 9.56 23.06
N ARG A 76 5.67 10.50 22.97
CA ARG A 76 6.34 11.14 24.13
C ARG A 76 5.29 11.72 25.08
N GLY A 77 4.96 10.98 26.15
CA GLY A 77 4.07 11.43 27.21
C GLY A 77 4.23 10.68 28.55
N GLY A 78 5.18 9.75 28.67
CA GLY A 78 5.42 8.98 29.90
C GLY A 78 6.49 9.63 30.78
N THR A 79 6.15 9.87 32.04
CA THR A 79 7.07 10.30 33.11
C THR A 79 8.16 9.26 33.36
N ALA A 80 9.33 9.71 33.83
CA ALA A 80 10.63 9.02 33.90
C ALA A 80 10.75 7.70 34.70
N SER A 81 9.65 7.02 35.05
CA SER A 81 9.66 5.78 35.86
C SER A 81 9.29 4.50 35.10
N ASP A 82 8.88 4.56 33.83
CA ASP A 82 8.52 3.37 33.07
C ASP A 82 9.72 2.80 32.33
N THR A 83 10.24 1.66 32.80
CA THR A 83 11.31 0.94 32.12
C THR A 83 10.70 0.04 31.06
N ARG A 84 10.62 0.53 29.82
CA ARG A 84 10.21 -0.27 28.65
C ARG A 84 11.45 -0.86 27.97
N THR A 85 11.52 -2.17 27.91
CA THR A 85 12.61 -2.92 27.27
C THR A 85 12.08 -3.66 26.06
N ALA A 86 12.94 -3.87 25.07
CA ALA A 86 12.62 -4.65 23.90
C ALA A 86 13.78 -5.60 23.57
N GLN A 87 13.45 -6.82 23.19
CA GLN A 87 14.40 -7.87 22.89
C GLN A 87 13.94 -8.63 21.64
N TYR A 88 14.64 -8.42 20.53
CA TYR A 88 14.43 -9.19 19.31
C TYR A 88 14.82 -10.66 19.52
N HIS A 89 14.21 -11.56 18.74
CA HIS A 89 14.68 -12.93 18.66
C HIS A 89 16.13 -12.95 18.14
N PRO A 90 17.04 -13.80 18.68
CA PRO A 90 18.44 -13.82 18.24
C PRO A 90 18.63 -14.26 16.78
N LEU A 91 17.61 -14.89 16.19
CA LEU A 91 17.61 -15.34 14.81
C LEU A 91 16.34 -14.82 14.13
N SER A 92 16.49 -14.02 13.09
CA SER A 92 15.38 -13.62 12.23
C SER A 92 15.07 -14.69 11.19
N GLY A 93 13.85 -14.68 10.64
CA GLY A 93 13.51 -15.54 9.51
C GLY A 93 14.42 -15.24 8.32
N GLU A 94 14.85 -16.27 7.61
CA GLU A 94 15.59 -16.06 6.35
C GLU A 94 14.63 -15.56 5.27
N THR A 95 15.07 -14.58 4.48
CA THR A 95 14.31 -14.12 3.32
C THR A 95 14.55 -15.10 2.17
N TYR A 96 13.49 -15.80 1.75
CA TYR A 96 13.57 -16.75 0.63
C TYR A 96 13.19 -16.07 -0.69
N GLY A 97 14.20 -15.91 -1.56
CA GLY A 97 14.03 -15.38 -2.90
C GLY A 97 13.72 -13.88 -2.95
N LYS A 98 13.51 -13.37 -4.17
CA LYS A 98 13.11 -11.99 -4.42
C LYS A 98 11.95 -12.01 -5.40
N SER A 99 10.87 -11.32 -5.04
CA SER A 99 9.74 -11.06 -5.95
C SER A 99 9.81 -9.62 -6.44
N LYS A 100 9.20 -9.35 -7.60
CA LYS A 100 9.03 -7.98 -8.09
C LYS A 100 8.15 -7.18 -7.12
N ASN A 101 8.61 -5.99 -6.74
CA ASN A 101 7.80 -5.03 -6.01
C ASN A 101 6.72 -4.39 -6.92
N LEU A 102 5.76 -3.67 -6.36
CA LEU A 102 4.63 -3.09 -7.09
C LEU A 102 5.08 -2.22 -8.27
N PHE A 103 6.11 -1.39 -8.09
CA PHE A 103 6.63 -0.54 -9.17
C PHE A 103 7.28 -1.38 -10.26
N GLN A 104 8.06 -2.41 -9.91
CA GLN A 104 8.65 -3.33 -10.89
C GLN A 104 7.59 -4.13 -11.65
N GLN A 105 6.47 -4.48 -11.01
CA GLN A 105 5.32 -5.08 -11.69
C GLN A 105 4.64 -4.08 -12.65
N MET A 106 4.61 -2.80 -12.28
CA MET A 106 4.11 -1.74 -13.17
C MET A 106 5.01 -1.52 -14.39
N GLU A 107 6.32 -1.82 -14.31
CA GLU A 107 7.25 -1.74 -15.44
C GLU A 107 6.93 -2.76 -16.53
N ASP A 108 6.38 -3.92 -16.16
CA ASP A 108 5.94 -4.97 -17.09
C ASP A 108 4.67 -4.56 -17.87
N ASN A 109 3.98 -3.49 -17.46
CA ASN A 109 2.79 -3.01 -18.14
C ASN A 109 3.16 -2.35 -19.48
N PRO A 110 2.47 -2.64 -20.60
CA PRO A 110 2.71 -1.99 -21.90
C PRO A 110 2.71 -0.45 -21.84
N ASN A 111 1.94 0.11 -20.90
CA ASN A 111 1.82 1.55 -20.70
C ASN A 111 2.94 2.16 -19.84
N HIS A 112 3.88 1.36 -19.32
CA HIS A 112 4.99 1.83 -18.49
C HIS A 112 5.77 2.97 -19.16
N LYS A 113 6.08 2.84 -20.46
CA LYS A 113 6.83 3.87 -21.22
C LYS A 113 6.13 5.23 -21.19
N HIS A 114 4.81 5.25 -21.27
CA HIS A 114 4.03 6.48 -21.15
C HIS A 114 4.02 7.00 -19.71
N ARG A 115 3.98 6.10 -18.72
CA ARG A 115 4.01 6.45 -17.29
C ARG A 115 5.32 7.05 -16.81
N ILE A 116 6.43 6.79 -17.50
CA ILE A 116 7.72 7.46 -17.23
C ILE A 116 7.61 8.97 -17.47
N GLN A 117 6.91 9.38 -18.53
CA GLN A 117 6.74 10.80 -18.90
C GLN A 117 5.54 11.44 -18.19
N ASN A 118 4.50 10.65 -17.91
CA ASN A 118 3.30 11.10 -17.25
C ASN A 118 2.77 10.01 -16.31
N ALA A 119 2.99 10.18 -15.01
CA ALA A 119 2.57 9.25 -13.97
C ALA A 119 1.07 8.90 -14.00
N TYR A 120 0.24 9.80 -14.56
CA TYR A 120 -1.21 9.67 -14.62
C TYR A 120 -1.72 9.04 -15.91
N TYR A 121 -0.85 8.60 -16.83
CA TYR A 121 -1.29 7.94 -18.06
C TYR A 121 -2.22 6.73 -17.76
N PRO A 122 -3.39 6.61 -18.42
CA PRO A 122 -3.79 7.24 -19.69
C PRO A 122 -4.39 8.66 -19.61
N PHE A 123 -4.54 9.23 -18.41
CA PHE A 123 -4.97 10.61 -18.25
C PHE A 123 -3.84 11.58 -18.59
N THR A 124 -4.17 12.77 -19.07
CA THR A 124 -3.22 13.84 -19.45
C THR A 124 -2.40 14.38 -18.29
N GLY A 125 -2.87 14.20 -17.05
CA GLY A 125 -2.16 14.60 -15.85
C GLY A 125 -3.00 14.48 -14.59
N ALA A 126 -2.48 15.01 -13.48
CA ALA A 126 -3.09 14.91 -12.15
C ALA A 126 -4.52 15.47 -12.11
N ALA A 127 -4.75 16.65 -12.69
CA ALA A 127 -6.05 17.31 -12.66
C ALA A 127 -7.15 16.50 -13.37
N GLU A 128 -6.82 15.90 -14.51
CA GLU A 128 -7.77 15.05 -15.22
C GLU A 128 -8.01 13.72 -14.50
N TRP A 129 -6.97 13.15 -13.87
CA TRP A 129 -7.13 11.99 -13.00
C TRP A 129 -8.07 12.28 -11.82
N THR A 130 -7.92 13.43 -11.14
CA THR A 130 -8.81 13.82 -10.04
C THR A 130 -10.26 13.92 -10.49
N LEU A 131 -10.51 14.52 -11.66
CA LEU A 131 -11.85 14.55 -12.26
C LEU A 131 -12.36 13.14 -12.57
N ALA A 132 -11.54 12.32 -13.22
CA ALA A 132 -11.86 10.93 -13.56
C ALA A 132 -12.24 10.11 -12.33
N LYS A 133 -11.43 10.17 -11.26
CA LYS A 133 -11.68 9.50 -9.98
C LYS A 133 -13.00 9.95 -9.38
N PHE A 134 -13.22 11.27 -9.27
CA PHE A 134 -14.46 11.83 -8.73
C PHE A 134 -15.70 11.33 -9.50
N LEU A 135 -15.65 11.34 -10.84
CA LEU A 135 -16.76 10.88 -11.67
C LEU A 135 -17.03 9.38 -11.47
N ALA A 136 -15.99 8.55 -11.40
CA ALA A 136 -16.12 7.10 -11.24
C ALA A 136 -16.69 6.70 -9.87
N GLU A 137 -16.32 7.42 -8.82
CA GLU A 137 -16.76 7.12 -7.44
C GLU A 137 -18.19 7.62 -7.17
N ASN A 138 -18.56 8.77 -7.74
CA ASN A 138 -19.77 9.49 -7.33
C ASN A 138 -20.94 9.37 -8.31
N LEU A 139 -20.71 8.97 -9.57
CA LEU A 139 -21.73 8.97 -10.61
C LEU A 139 -21.90 7.59 -11.26
N THR A 140 -23.14 7.28 -11.62
CA THR A 140 -23.44 6.12 -12.47
C THR A 140 -22.88 6.32 -13.88
N GLN A 141 -22.61 5.23 -14.60
CA GLN A 141 -22.16 5.28 -16.00
C GLN A 141 -23.06 6.16 -16.90
N ALA A 142 -24.38 6.12 -16.67
CA ALA A 142 -25.33 6.95 -17.41
C ALA A 142 -25.18 8.44 -17.08
N GLN A 143 -24.93 8.81 -15.82
CA GLN A 143 -24.66 10.18 -15.40
C GLN A 143 -23.32 10.68 -15.96
N ILE A 144 -22.27 9.87 -15.93
CA ILE A 144 -20.97 10.20 -16.54
C ILE A 144 -21.12 10.47 -18.03
N ASN A 145 -21.84 9.59 -18.76
CA ASN A 145 -22.10 9.80 -20.19
C ASN A 145 -22.92 11.07 -20.48
N ARG A 146 -23.82 11.48 -19.57
CA ARG A 146 -24.55 12.75 -19.68
C ARG A 146 -23.63 13.95 -19.39
N PHE A 147 -22.80 13.85 -18.36
CA PHE A 147 -21.78 14.86 -18.02
C PHE A 147 -20.85 15.14 -19.21
N LEU A 148 -20.32 14.10 -19.84
CA LEU A 148 -19.43 14.24 -21.01
C LEU A 148 -20.11 14.84 -22.25
N LYS A 149 -21.45 14.88 -22.28
CA LYS A 149 -22.25 15.47 -23.36
C LYS A 149 -22.71 16.90 -23.07
N LEU A 150 -22.33 17.48 -21.93
CA LEU A 150 -22.70 18.86 -21.59
C LEU A 150 -22.20 19.84 -22.65
N ARG A 151 -23.01 20.88 -22.94
CA ARG A 151 -22.65 21.91 -23.93
C ARG A 151 -21.36 22.64 -23.57
N TRP A 152 -21.02 22.73 -22.28
CA TRP A 152 -19.77 23.29 -21.78
C TRP A 152 -18.54 22.78 -22.53
N PHE A 153 -18.50 21.48 -22.82
CA PHE A 153 -17.41 20.82 -23.53
C PHE A 153 -17.35 21.09 -25.04
N ARG A 154 -18.26 21.91 -25.59
CA ARG A 154 -18.16 22.41 -26.97
C ARG A 154 -17.22 23.62 -27.06
N GLU A 155 -17.12 24.38 -25.98
CA GLU A 155 -16.37 25.63 -25.89
C GLU A 155 -15.10 25.49 -25.03
N ASN A 156 -15.02 24.43 -24.22
CA ASN A 156 -13.93 24.16 -23.30
C ASN A 156 -13.27 22.81 -23.58
N THR A 157 -12.05 22.63 -23.08
CA THR A 157 -11.28 21.39 -23.19
C THR A 157 -12.06 20.21 -22.61
N LYS A 158 -12.16 19.13 -23.39
CA LYS A 158 -12.76 17.88 -22.98
C LYS A 158 -11.78 17.03 -22.19
N PRO A 159 -12.27 16.18 -21.27
CA PRO A 159 -11.49 15.06 -20.79
C PRO A 159 -11.07 14.15 -21.95
N SER A 160 -9.95 13.47 -21.77
CA SER A 160 -9.34 12.56 -22.73
C SER A 160 -10.15 11.29 -22.96
N PHE A 161 -11.08 10.98 -22.06
CA PHE A 161 -12.06 9.90 -22.19
C PHE A 161 -13.39 10.44 -22.72
N SER A 162 -13.98 9.70 -23.66
CA SER A 162 -15.19 10.08 -24.40
C SER A 162 -16.48 9.43 -23.87
N SER A 163 -16.35 8.40 -23.03
CA SER A 163 -17.47 7.66 -22.45
C SER A 163 -17.13 7.16 -21.04
N ALA A 164 -18.18 6.82 -20.28
CA ALA A 164 -18.04 6.14 -19.00
C ALA A 164 -17.34 4.79 -19.12
N GLU A 165 -17.61 4.05 -20.19
CA GLU A 165 -16.97 2.76 -20.48
C GLU A 165 -15.46 2.93 -20.70
N GLN A 166 -15.05 3.94 -21.47
CA GLN A 166 -13.64 4.23 -21.69
C GLN A 166 -12.94 4.64 -20.38
N LEU A 167 -13.58 5.49 -19.58
CA LEU A 167 -13.07 5.89 -18.26
C LEU A 167 -12.87 4.67 -17.34
N LEU A 168 -13.89 3.83 -17.20
CA LEU A 168 -13.82 2.65 -16.34
C LEU A 168 -12.80 1.64 -16.87
N GLY A 169 -12.75 1.42 -18.19
CA GLY A 169 -11.72 0.57 -18.80
C GLY A 169 -10.30 1.08 -18.55
N TRP A 170 -10.09 2.39 -18.48
CA TRP A 170 -8.79 2.96 -18.09
C TRP A 170 -8.45 2.74 -16.62
N ILE A 171 -9.44 2.83 -15.73
CA ILE A 171 -9.29 2.53 -14.30
C ILE A 171 -8.97 1.04 -14.11
N ASP A 172 -9.62 0.15 -14.87
CA ASP A 172 -9.41 -1.30 -14.79
C ASP A 172 -8.00 -1.73 -15.25
N ILE A 173 -7.30 -0.91 -16.06
CA ILE A 173 -5.91 -1.14 -16.48
C ILE A 173 -4.90 -0.78 -15.38
N LEU A 174 -5.32 -0.04 -14.34
CA LEU A 174 -4.45 0.22 -13.19
C LEU A 174 -4.16 -1.11 -12.47
N PRO A 175 -2.94 -1.27 -11.90
CA PRO A 175 -2.60 -2.47 -11.15
C PRO A 175 -3.66 -2.71 -10.08
N THR A 176 -4.48 -3.73 -10.29
CA THR A 176 -5.58 -4.01 -9.39
C THR A 176 -5.01 -4.74 -8.18
N THR A 177 -5.42 -4.31 -6.99
CA THR A 177 -5.21 -5.12 -5.79
C THR A 177 -6.12 -6.36 -5.84
N SER A 178 -5.95 -7.29 -4.91
CA SER A 178 -6.83 -8.46 -4.77
C SER A 178 -8.31 -8.07 -4.89
N THR A 179 -9.04 -8.72 -5.79
CA THR A 179 -10.43 -8.41 -6.09
C THR A 179 -11.34 -8.76 -4.92
N TRP A 180 -12.40 -7.98 -4.73
CA TRP A 180 -13.48 -8.33 -3.81
C TRP A 180 -14.23 -9.53 -4.36
N GLN A 181 -14.49 -10.49 -3.47
CA GLN A 181 -15.25 -11.71 -3.73
C GLN A 181 -16.45 -11.76 -2.79
N THR A 182 -17.51 -12.43 -3.24
CA THR A 182 -18.71 -12.64 -2.43
C THR A 182 -19.05 -14.11 -2.43
N VAL A 183 -19.21 -14.69 -1.24
CA VAL A 183 -19.66 -16.07 -1.07
C VAL A 183 -20.87 -16.08 -0.13
N GLN A 184 -21.88 -16.88 -0.46
CA GLN A 184 -23.01 -17.10 0.43
C GLN A 184 -22.60 -18.12 1.50
N LEU A 185 -22.75 -17.76 2.77
CA LEU A 185 -22.48 -18.65 3.88
C LEU A 185 -23.74 -19.45 4.24
N GLU A 186 -23.60 -20.77 4.26
CA GLU A 186 -24.62 -21.69 4.76
C GLU A 186 -24.14 -22.31 6.07
N ILE A 187 -24.81 -21.98 7.17
CA ILE A 187 -24.48 -22.51 8.49
C ILE A 187 -25.48 -23.64 8.78
N GLN A 188 -25.02 -24.89 8.74
CA GLN A 188 -25.88 -26.04 9.02
C GLN A 188 -26.49 -25.93 10.42
N GLY A 189 -27.79 -26.20 10.51
CA GLY A 189 -28.56 -26.11 11.76
C GLY A 189 -29.03 -24.70 12.13
N TYR A 190 -28.65 -23.67 11.36
CA TYR A 190 -29.04 -22.28 11.59
C TYR A 190 -29.74 -21.71 10.34
N PRO A 191 -31.05 -21.96 10.18
CA PRO A 191 -31.80 -21.37 9.08
C PRO A 191 -31.88 -19.85 9.26
N THR A 192 -31.39 -19.10 8.28
CA THR A 192 -31.47 -17.64 8.27
C THR A 192 -32.62 -17.18 7.37
N THR A 193 -33.33 -16.13 7.78
CA THR A 193 -34.42 -15.53 7.00
C THR A 193 -33.93 -14.91 5.70
N SER A 194 -32.67 -14.46 5.67
CA SER A 194 -31.97 -13.96 4.49
C SER A 194 -30.61 -14.64 4.34
N PRO A 195 -30.11 -14.83 3.11
CA PRO A 195 -28.76 -15.36 2.89
C PRO A 195 -27.69 -14.47 3.52
N ILE A 196 -26.77 -15.08 4.28
CA ILE A 196 -25.57 -14.37 4.78
C ILE A 196 -24.58 -14.29 3.63
N GLN A 197 -24.18 -13.08 3.24
CA GLN A 197 -23.14 -12.86 2.24
C GLN A 197 -21.84 -12.47 2.94
N LEU A 198 -20.79 -13.27 2.74
CA LEU A 198 -19.43 -12.91 3.12
C LEU A 198 -18.76 -12.21 1.95
N ILE A 199 -18.38 -10.96 2.16
CA ILE A 199 -17.56 -10.18 1.23
C ILE A 199 -16.12 -10.26 1.74
N TRP A 200 -15.20 -10.77 0.93
CA TRP A 200 -13.82 -11.04 1.31
C TRP A 200 -12.85 -10.78 0.17
N ARG A 201 -11.55 -10.76 0.46
CA ARG A 201 -10.46 -10.73 -0.53
C ARG A 201 -9.51 -11.87 -0.25
N ASP A 202 -8.86 -12.38 -1.29
CA ASP A 202 -7.77 -13.34 -1.11
C ASP A 202 -6.68 -12.75 -0.20
N ALA A 203 -6.47 -13.38 0.95
CA ALA A 203 -5.58 -12.87 1.98
C ALA A 203 -4.11 -12.89 1.50
N LEU A 204 -3.73 -13.88 0.70
CA LEU A 204 -2.37 -13.98 0.18
C LEU A 204 -2.11 -12.87 -0.84
N GLU A 205 -3.02 -12.64 -1.79
CA GLU A 205 -2.90 -11.56 -2.76
C GLU A 205 -2.95 -10.18 -2.09
N THR A 206 -3.77 -10.02 -1.04
CA THR A 206 -3.81 -8.80 -0.23
C THR A 206 -2.46 -8.53 0.43
N VAL A 207 -1.90 -9.53 1.12
CA VAL A 207 -0.60 -9.41 1.80
C VAL A 207 0.52 -9.15 0.78
N LYS A 208 0.54 -9.87 -0.35
CA LYS A 208 1.49 -9.61 -1.43
C LYS A 208 1.40 -8.17 -1.92
N SER A 209 0.20 -7.64 -2.12
CA SER A 209 -0.01 -6.26 -2.55
C SER A 209 0.57 -5.26 -1.55
N ILE A 210 0.33 -5.46 -0.25
CA ILE A 210 0.85 -4.57 0.81
C ILE A 210 2.38 -4.65 0.88
N VAL A 211 2.93 -5.86 0.96
CA VAL A 211 4.38 -6.10 1.09
C VAL A 211 5.13 -5.66 -0.18
N SER A 212 4.50 -5.74 -1.35
CA SER A 212 5.09 -5.30 -2.60
C SER A 212 5.17 -3.77 -2.74
N ASN A 213 4.42 -2.99 -1.94
CA ASN A 213 4.43 -1.53 -2.04
C ASN A 213 5.61 -0.95 -1.25
N PRO A 214 6.62 -0.34 -1.92
CA PRO A 214 7.83 0.13 -1.24
C PRO A 214 7.60 1.24 -0.23
N VAL A 215 6.45 1.94 -0.26
CA VAL A 215 6.08 2.95 0.74
C VAL A 215 6.01 2.34 2.15
N PHE A 216 5.65 1.05 2.26
CA PHE A 216 5.55 0.37 3.54
C PHE A 216 6.84 -0.33 3.97
N ALA A 217 7.90 -0.33 3.16
CA ALA A 217 9.11 -1.12 3.43
C ALA A 217 9.78 -0.76 4.78
N SER A 218 9.73 0.50 5.22
CA SER A 218 10.26 0.94 6.52
C SER A 218 9.32 0.69 7.71
N ASN A 219 8.07 0.31 7.43
CA ASN A 219 7.01 0.10 8.42
C ASN A 219 6.68 -1.38 8.61
N ILE A 220 7.23 -2.27 7.77
CA ILE A 220 7.07 -3.72 7.88
C ILE A 220 8.28 -4.28 8.62
N THR A 221 8.03 -5.05 9.67
CA THR A 221 9.03 -5.87 10.36
C THR A 221 8.61 -7.32 10.26
N PHE A 222 9.57 -8.23 10.10
CA PHE A 222 9.33 -9.67 10.17
C PHE A 222 9.93 -10.30 11.41
N ASP A 223 10.63 -9.50 12.22
CA ASP A 223 11.44 -9.98 13.33
C ASP A 223 10.59 -10.10 14.59
N PRO A 224 10.45 -11.30 15.17
CA PRO A 224 9.77 -11.43 16.45
C PRO A 224 10.49 -10.60 17.52
N ILE A 225 9.72 -9.81 18.28
CA ILE A 225 10.23 -8.93 19.34
C ILE A 225 9.47 -9.09 20.67
N LYS A 226 10.19 -9.25 21.78
CA LYS A 226 9.59 -9.25 23.13
C LYS A 226 9.67 -7.86 23.69
N ILE A 227 8.53 -7.22 23.93
CA ILE A 227 8.45 -5.91 24.58
C ILE A 227 7.98 -6.11 26.01
N ARG A 228 8.66 -5.51 26.98
CA ARG A 228 8.22 -5.51 28.37
C ARG A 228 8.18 -4.10 28.92
N GLN A 229 7.08 -3.74 29.55
CA GLN A 229 6.95 -2.50 30.33
C GLN A 229 6.84 -2.91 31.80
N ASN A 230 7.76 -2.43 32.64
CA ASN A 230 7.79 -2.76 34.08
C ASN A 230 7.73 -4.28 34.34
N ASN A 231 8.51 -5.05 33.58
CA ASN A 231 8.54 -6.53 33.57
C ASN A 231 7.27 -7.25 33.11
N VAL A 232 6.20 -6.53 32.76
CA VAL A 232 4.98 -7.11 32.18
C VAL A 232 5.14 -7.20 30.66
N ARG A 233 4.74 -8.33 30.07
CA ARG A 233 4.81 -8.54 28.62
C ARG A 233 3.75 -7.69 27.90
N GLU A 234 4.19 -6.89 26.96
CA GLU A 234 3.34 -6.11 26.07
C GLU A 234 3.09 -6.88 24.77
N TYR A 235 1.85 -6.83 24.29
CA TYR A 235 1.42 -7.38 23.01
C TYR A 235 0.71 -6.26 22.24
N GLY A 236 1.13 -6.01 21.01
CA GLY A 236 0.54 -4.98 20.15
C GLY A 236 0.46 -5.39 18.68
N GLU A 237 1.43 -6.15 18.19
CA GLU A 237 1.51 -6.63 16.81
C GLU A 237 1.71 -8.15 16.77
N TRP A 238 1.46 -8.79 15.62
CA TRP A 238 1.72 -10.23 15.44
C TRP A 238 3.14 -10.63 15.86
N PHE A 239 4.15 -9.84 15.50
CA PHE A 239 5.56 -10.11 15.84
C PHE A 239 5.90 -9.95 17.33
N THR A 240 5.00 -9.32 18.11
CA THR A 240 5.12 -9.29 19.58
C THR A 240 4.53 -10.52 20.27
N SER A 241 3.78 -11.35 19.53
CA SER A 241 3.11 -12.54 20.06
C SER A 241 4.10 -13.64 20.46
N GLN A 242 3.65 -14.52 21.34
CA GLN A 242 4.42 -15.71 21.71
C GLN A 242 4.55 -16.69 20.53
N GLU A 243 3.54 -16.77 19.66
CA GLU A 243 3.53 -17.73 18.55
C GLU A 243 4.51 -17.33 17.43
N ALA A 244 4.65 -16.04 17.11
CA ALA A 244 5.69 -15.58 16.18
C ALA A 244 7.10 -16.02 16.64
N PHE A 245 7.39 -15.92 17.95
CA PHE A 245 8.63 -16.43 18.53
C PHE A 245 8.78 -17.95 18.40
N ARG A 246 7.72 -18.72 18.65
CA ARG A 246 7.77 -20.18 18.59
C ARG A 246 7.96 -20.70 17.17
N ILE A 247 7.31 -20.06 16.19
CA ILE A 247 7.48 -20.38 14.77
C ILE A 247 8.94 -20.17 14.38
N GLN A 248 9.54 -19.04 14.77
CA GLN A 248 10.93 -18.75 14.47
C GLN A 248 11.89 -19.81 15.03
N VAL A 249 11.71 -20.22 16.30
CA VAL A 249 12.51 -21.31 16.90
C VAL A 249 12.37 -22.62 16.13
N ARG A 250 11.15 -22.96 15.68
CA ARG A 250 10.91 -24.20 14.91
C ARG A 250 11.58 -24.17 13.54
N LEU A 251 11.57 -23.03 12.87
CA LEU A 251 12.21 -22.87 11.56
C LEU A 251 13.74 -22.95 11.68
N THR A 252 14.32 -22.31 12.71
CA THR A 252 15.78 -22.31 12.91
C THR A 252 16.33 -23.64 13.40
N ASN A 253 15.53 -24.47 14.07
CA ASN A 253 15.95 -25.78 14.58
C ASN A 253 15.95 -26.89 13.52
N ASN A 254 15.46 -26.60 12.31
CA ASN A 254 15.37 -27.55 11.21
C ASN A 254 16.42 -27.31 10.10
N CYS A 255 17.39 -26.43 10.34
CA CYS A 255 18.55 -26.19 9.48
C CYS A 255 19.80 -26.91 10.01
#